data_AF-A0A954GC43-F1
#
_entry.id   AF-A0A954GC43-F1
#
_cell.length_a   1.000
_cell.length_b   1.000
_cell.length_c   1.000
_cell.angle_alpha   90.00
_cell.angle_beta   90.00
_cell.angle_gamma   90.00
#
_symmetry.space_group_name_H-M   'P 1'
#
loop_
_entity.id
_entity.type
_entity.pdbx_description
1 polymer ?
#
loop_
_entity_poly.entity_id
_entity_poly.type
_entity_poly.pdbx_seq_one_letter_code
_entity_poly.pdbx_strand_id
1 'polypeptide(L)'
;MNLQLFVDGQLVNQKLVSLPANTDTQTEFTHRFSKVGDHRLEVRLAEDRLPLDNRRWMIMPVKKEINVLLVNGRQSGEAMGRATDYLELALSPSLKEQPWQGIIKPHVISEGELSNTELSLYDAVVICDVALFTENERDLLKRYVKRGGGLIISLGEQVNAENYNQTLFQPDSGLLPLKLLNRRGDADKPTTLFEFDPLKYQHPVIEIFKGNPDAGLETTHLYEYFQTEILPDPQTRLILNFDTNDPAVIESTLGRGKIILITTSLDRHWGTWAVWPSFPPMMNEFVLYAATGKWGKRESLVGQPLELVTQENQRTLSPRMITPGEQEFPLRSMLDKVAESRTISFNRTFQSGIYELDWGTTVSEKT
;
A
#
# COMPACT_ATOMS: atom_id res chain seq x y z
N MET A 1 -16.59 21.12 -22.93
CA MET A 1 -17.34 20.81 -21.70
C MET A 1 -16.55 21.31 -20.50
N ASN A 2 -17.21 21.88 -19.49
CA ASN A 2 -16.52 22.33 -18.27
C ASN A 2 -16.51 21.19 -17.26
N LEU A 3 -15.33 20.79 -16.80
CA LEU A 3 -15.13 19.78 -15.77
C LEU A 3 -14.63 20.46 -14.51
N GLN A 4 -15.30 20.22 -13.39
CA GLN A 4 -15.05 20.89 -12.12
C GLN A 4 -14.67 19.87 -11.06
N LEU A 5 -13.62 20.18 -10.27
CA LEU A 5 -13.23 19.41 -9.10
C LEU A 5 -13.64 20.16 -7.84
N PHE A 6 -14.42 19.48 -7.00
CA PHE A 6 -14.80 19.91 -5.68
C PHE A 6 -14.11 19.07 -4.60
N VAL A 7 -13.68 19.72 -3.53
CA VAL A 7 -13.16 19.09 -2.31
C VAL A 7 -14.00 19.61 -1.14
N ASP A 8 -14.61 18.71 -0.39
CA ASP A 8 -15.51 19.03 0.74
C ASP A 8 -16.61 20.05 0.36
N GLY A 9 -17.14 19.91 -0.86
CA GLY A 9 -18.17 20.80 -1.41
C GLY A 9 -17.66 22.15 -1.94
N GLN A 10 -16.36 22.45 -1.84
CA GLN A 10 -15.77 23.68 -2.37
C GLN A 10 -15.12 23.43 -3.74
N LEU A 11 -15.40 24.29 -4.73
CA LEU A 11 -14.75 24.24 -6.03
C LEU A 11 -13.27 24.61 -5.87
N VAL A 12 -12.36 23.66 -6.13
CA VAL A 12 -10.91 23.86 -5.99
C VAL A 12 -10.18 23.96 -7.32
N ASN A 13 -10.75 23.41 -8.40
CA ASN A 13 -10.15 23.44 -9.73
C ASN A 13 -11.23 23.25 -10.81
N GLN A 14 -10.97 23.75 -12.03
CA GLN A 14 -11.82 23.47 -13.20
C GLN A 14 -10.99 23.47 -14.48
N LYS A 15 -11.38 22.64 -15.44
CA LYS A 15 -10.74 22.53 -16.75
C LYS A 15 -11.78 22.44 -17.86
N LEU A 16 -11.50 23.11 -18.98
CA LEU A 16 -12.28 22.94 -20.20
C LEU A 16 -11.72 21.72 -20.96
N VAL A 17 -12.58 20.74 -21.22
CA VAL A 17 -12.22 19.53 -21.98
C VAL A 17 -13.04 19.45 -23.27
N SER A 18 -12.42 18.98 -24.35
CA SER A 18 -13.13 18.61 -25.57
C SER A 18 -13.49 17.13 -25.48
N LEU A 19 -14.78 16.80 -25.49
CA LEU A 19 -15.27 15.42 -25.45
C LEU A 19 -16.09 15.14 -26.73
N PRO A 20 -15.44 14.73 -27.83
CA PRO A 20 -16.14 14.30 -29.04
C PRO A 20 -16.99 13.05 -28.79
N ALA A 21 -18.02 12.86 -29.62
CA ALA A 21 -18.87 11.67 -29.54
C ALA A 21 -18.07 10.38 -29.77
N ASN A 22 -18.37 9.33 -28.98
CA ASN A 22 -17.74 8.01 -29.06
C ASN A 22 -16.21 8.03 -28.84
N THR A 23 -15.71 8.98 -28.06
CA THR A 23 -14.29 9.05 -27.70
C THR A 23 -14.12 9.22 -26.20
N ASP A 24 -13.00 8.75 -25.69
CA ASP A 24 -12.58 8.98 -24.32
C ASP A 24 -11.60 10.16 -24.28
N THR A 25 -11.74 11.01 -23.28
CA THR A 25 -10.82 12.12 -23.02
C THR A 25 -10.34 12.05 -21.59
N GLN A 26 -9.01 11.99 -21.40
CA GLN A 26 -8.39 11.97 -20.09
C GLN A 26 -7.93 13.38 -19.70
N THR A 27 -8.20 13.77 -18.46
CA THR A 27 -7.66 14.99 -17.85
C THR A 27 -7.31 14.71 -16.40
N GLU A 28 -6.27 15.37 -15.92
CA GLU A 28 -5.78 15.24 -14.55
C GLU A 28 -6.12 16.48 -13.72
N PHE A 29 -6.41 16.30 -12.44
CA PHE A 29 -6.45 17.39 -11.47
C PHE A 29 -5.43 17.14 -10.38
N THR A 30 -4.69 18.18 -10.01
CA THR A 30 -3.78 18.15 -8.86
C THR A 30 -4.40 18.97 -7.72
N HIS A 31 -4.41 18.41 -6.52
CA HIS A 31 -4.88 19.09 -5.32
C HIS A 31 -4.00 18.71 -4.12
N ARG A 32 -3.66 19.67 -3.26
CA ARG A 32 -2.93 19.46 -2.01
C ARG A 32 -3.86 19.69 -0.83
N PHE A 33 -4.06 18.64 -0.03
CA PHE A 33 -4.84 18.73 1.20
C PHE A 33 -4.03 19.42 2.31
N SER A 34 -4.70 20.28 3.08
CA SER A 34 -4.12 20.99 4.22
C SER A 34 -4.66 20.52 5.57
N LYS A 35 -5.67 19.65 5.57
CA LYS A 35 -6.31 19.10 6.78
C LYS A 35 -6.20 17.58 6.76
N VAL A 36 -6.18 17.01 7.96
CA VAL A 36 -6.18 15.57 8.20
C VAL A 36 -7.63 15.12 8.36
N GLY A 37 -7.96 13.94 7.83
CA GLY A 37 -9.30 13.38 7.87
C GLY A 37 -9.73 12.81 6.53
N ASP A 38 -10.97 12.33 6.48
CA ASP A 38 -11.59 11.88 5.24
C ASP A 38 -12.13 13.08 4.47
N HIS A 39 -11.64 13.26 3.23
CA HIS A 39 -12.06 14.33 2.34
C HIS A 39 -12.97 13.82 1.23
N ARG A 40 -14.01 14.59 0.93
CA ARG A 40 -14.99 14.28 -0.13
C ARG A 40 -14.51 14.92 -1.43
N LEU A 41 -14.16 14.10 -2.40
CA LEU A 41 -13.89 14.53 -3.77
C LEU A 41 -15.17 14.38 -4.59
N GLU A 42 -15.55 15.42 -5.34
CA GLU A 42 -16.60 15.36 -6.35
C GLU A 42 -16.04 15.92 -7.66
N VAL A 43 -16.14 15.15 -8.74
CA VAL A 43 -15.93 15.64 -10.10
C VAL A 43 -17.30 15.87 -10.73
N ARG A 44 -17.51 17.07 -11.26
CA ARG A 44 -18.78 17.50 -11.84
C ARG A 44 -18.61 17.98 -13.28
N LEU A 45 -19.56 17.55 -14.11
CA LEU A 45 -19.76 17.99 -15.48
C LEU A 45 -20.84 19.08 -15.55
N ALA A 46 -20.80 19.90 -16.60
CA ALA A 46 -21.89 20.83 -16.89
C ALA A 46 -23.20 20.08 -17.11
N GLU A 47 -24.32 20.64 -16.63
CA GLU A 47 -25.62 19.98 -16.76
C GLU A 47 -26.02 19.76 -18.22
N ASP A 48 -26.58 18.58 -18.48
CA ASP A 48 -27.09 18.16 -19.77
C ASP A 48 -28.41 17.38 -19.62
N ARG A 49 -28.80 16.63 -20.67
CA ARG A 49 -30.05 15.86 -20.67
C ARG A 49 -30.00 14.58 -19.84
N LEU A 50 -28.84 14.18 -19.32
CA LEU A 50 -28.65 12.98 -18.51
C LEU A 50 -27.99 13.30 -17.16
N PRO A 51 -28.66 14.02 -16.24
CA PRO A 51 -28.03 14.52 -15.02
C PRO A 51 -27.43 13.47 -14.07
N LEU A 52 -27.77 12.19 -14.25
CA LEU A 52 -27.31 11.08 -13.41
C LEU A 52 -25.83 10.73 -13.60
N ASP A 53 -25.21 11.04 -14.75
CA ASP A 53 -23.80 10.75 -15.02
C ASP A 53 -22.88 11.98 -14.85
N ASN A 54 -23.46 13.16 -14.61
CA ASN A 54 -22.72 14.41 -14.49
C ASN A 54 -21.89 14.54 -13.20
N ARG A 55 -21.94 13.56 -12.30
CA ARG A 55 -21.27 13.62 -11.00
C ARG A 55 -20.61 12.29 -10.63
N ARG A 56 -19.40 12.37 -10.10
CA ARG A 56 -18.68 11.23 -9.54
C ARG A 56 -18.04 11.62 -8.23
N TRP A 57 -18.08 10.73 -7.24
CA TRP A 57 -17.52 10.96 -5.91
C TRP A 57 -16.40 9.96 -5.59
N MET A 58 -15.46 10.39 -4.77
CA MET A 58 -14.40 9.58 -4.19
C MET A 58 -14.12 10.08 -2.76
N ILE A 59 -13.74 9.19 -1.84
CA ILE A 59 -13.32 9.56 -0.49
C ILE A 59 -11.81 9.39 -0.37
N MET A 60 -11.10 10.48 -0.04
CA MET A 60 -9.65 10.49 0.13
C MET A 60 -9.29 10.64 1.61
N PRO A 61 -8.77 9.58 2.27
CA PRO A 61 -8.28 9.68 3.64
C PRO A 61 -6.91 10.36 3.64
N VAL A 62 -6.82 11.52 4.29
CA VAL A 62 -5.57 12.26 4.46
C VAL A 62 -5.07 12.06 5.87
N LYS A 63 -3.89 11.45 6.00
CA LYS A 63 -3.24 11.24 7.30
C LYS A 63 -2.23 12.34 7.59
N LYS A 64 -2.03 12.59 8.88
CA LYS A 64 -0.93 13.45 9.36
C LYS A 64 0.42 12.79 9.07
N GLU A 65 0.50 11.50 9.40
CA GLU A 65 1.72 10.69 9.39
C GLU A 65 1.39 9.28 8.90
N ILE A 66 2.35 8.64 8.25
CA ILE A 66 2.32 7.25 7.77
C ILE A 66 3.41 6.53 8.52
N ASN A 67 3.01 5.72 9.51
CA ASN A 67 3.95 5.01 10.36
C ASN A 67 4.44 3.75 9.66
N VAL A 68 5.75 3.58 9.54
CA VAL A 68 6.36 2.44 8.83
C VAL A 68 7.29 1.70 9.78
N LEU A 69 7.07 0.42 9.98
CA LEU A 69 7.99 -0.43 10.73
C LEU A 69 9.02 -1.01 9.77
N LEU A 70 10.31 -0.80 10.03
CA LEU A 70 11.41 -1.40 9.30
C LEU A 70 12.03 -2.51 10.17
N VAL A 71 11.97 -3.75 9.71
CA VAL A 71 12.55 -4.91 10.41
C VAL A 71 13.89 -5.23 9.77
N ASN A 72 14.95 -5.05 10.55
CA ASN A 72 16.32 -5.22 10.11
C ASN A 72 16.83 -6.64 10.41
N GLY A 73 17.03 -7.44 9.36
CA GLY A 73 17.57 -8.80 9.45
C GLY A 73 19.09 -8.90 9.46
N ARG A 74 19.80 -7.80 9.14
CA ARG A 74 21.27 -7.75 9.20
C ARG A 74 21.77 -6.59 10.04
N GLN A 75 22.31 -6.90 11.20
CA GLN A 75 22.97 -5.92 12.06
C GLN A 75 24.39 -5.64 11.55
N SER A 76 24.84 -4.40 11.70
CA SER A 76 26.21 -4.01 11.39
C SER A 76 26.66 -2.91 12.34
N GLY A 77 27.95 -2.92 12.70
CA GLY A 77 28.60 -1.83 13.44
C GLY A 77 29.14 -0.73 12.53
N GLU A 78 29.10 -0.92 11.21
CA GLU A 78 29.57 0.04 10.22
C GLU A 78 28.48 1.06 9.87
N ALA A 79 28.89 2.27 9.48
CA ALA A 79 27.96 3.29 9.04
C ALA A 79 27.31 2.87 7.71
N MET A 80 25.97 2.95 7.64
CA MET A 80 25.18 2.49 6.49
C MET A 80 25.36 0.99 6.18
N GLY A 81 25.64 0.17 7.21
CA GLY A 81 25.86 -1.27 7.08
C GLY A 81 24.63 -2.13 7.40
N ARG A 82 23.55 -1.59 7.98
CA ARG A 82 22.31 -2.34 8.24
C ARG A 82 21.49 -2.46 6.95
N ALA A 83 20.73 -3.54 6.82
CA ALA A 83 19.85 -3.75 5.66
C ALA A 83 18.78 -2.65 5.49
N THR A 84 18.43 -1.97 6.59
CA THR A 84 17.43 -0.89 6.58
C THR A 84 18.00 0.51 6.42
N ASP A 85 19.31 0.72 6.46
CA ASP A 85 19.91 2.06 6.58
C ASP A 85 19.57 2.98 5.40
N TYR A 86 19.73 2.48 4.17
CA TYR A 86 19.40 3.24 2.96
C TYR A 86 17.90 3.49 2.83
N LEU A 87 17.08 2.50 3.20
CA LEU A 87 15.62 2.63 3.20
C LEU A 87 15.15 3.68 4.22
N GLU A 88 15.68 3.65 5.44
CA GLU A 88 15.38 4.64 6.48
C GLU A 88 15.72 6.06 6.00
N LEU A 89 16.90 6.23 5.40
CA LEU A 89 17.33 7.51 4.84
C LEU A 89 16.43 7.97 3.68
N ALA A 90 16.01 7.05 2.81
CA ALA A 90 15.15 7.33 1.66
C ALA A 90 13.73 7.78 2.08
N LEU A 91 13.18 7.18 3.14
CA LEU A 91 11.84 7.50 3.65
C LEU A 91 11.83 8.73 4.56
N SER A 92 12.92 8.97 5.28
CA SER A 92 13.08 10.07 6.22
C SER A 92 14.50 10.64 6.15
N PRO A 93 14.80 11.50 5.15
CA PRO A 93 16.13 12.10 4.97
C PRO A 93 16.39 13.20 6.01
N SER A 94 16.38 12.84 7.29
CA SER A 94 16.67 13.74 8.39
C SER A 94 18.17 14.04 8.45
N LEU A 95 18.52 15.32 8.48
CA LEU A 95 19.88 15.76 8.80
C LEU A 95 19.94 16.09 10.29
N LYS A 96 21.11 15.94 10.93
CA LYS A 96 21.29 16.20 12.37
C LYS A 96 20.78 17.58 12.82
N GLU A 97 20.79 18.57 11.93
CA GLU A 97 20.37 19.96 12.20
C GLU A 97 18.93 20.26 11.78
N GLN A 98 18.30 19.41 10.97
CA GLN A 98 16.96 19.62 10.43
C GLN A 98 16.18 18.30 10.43
N PRO A 99 15.29 18.09 11.41
CA PRO A 99 14.46 16.89 11.46
C PRO A 99 13.51 16.86 10.25
N TRP A 100 13.37 15.69 9.63
CA TRP A 100 12.49 15.51 8.49
C TRP A 100 11.03 15.80 8.83
N GLN A 101 10.41 16.70 8.07
CA GLN A 101 9.01 17.08 8.23
C GLN A 101 8.06 16.34 7.28
N GLY A 102 8.52 15.33 6.55
CA GLY A 102 7.64 14.53 5.70
C GLY A 102 6.70 13.65 6.50
N ILE A 103 5.70 13.10 5.79
CA ILE A 103 4.61 12.33 6.40
C ILE A 103 5.03 10.91 6.78
N ILE A 104 6.01 10.32 6.10
CA ILE A 104 6.47 8.95 6.39
C ILE A 104 7.38 8.97 7.61
N LYS A 105 7.03 8.15 8.62
CA LYS A 105 7.75 8.02 9.88
C LYS A 105 8.26 6.58 10.03
N PRO A 106 9.49 6.27 9.60
CA PRO A 106 10.07 4.95 9.78
C PRO A 106 10.47 4.73 11.25
N HIS A 107 10.28 3.50 11.72
CA HIS A 107 10.76 3.01 13.02
C HIS A 107 11.47 1.69 12.80
N VAL A 108 12.76 1.61 13.16
CA VAL A 108 13.56 0.41 12.93
C VAL A 108 13.56 -0.47 14.17
N ILE A 109 13.35 -1.78 13.97
CA ILE A 109 13.53 -2.83 14.98
C ILE A 109 14.45 -3.93 14.43
N SER A 110 15.02 -4.74 15.32
CA SER A 110 15.67 -6.00 14.91
C SER A 110 14.64 -7.09 14.59
N GLU A 111 15.05 -8.13 13.85
CA GLU A 111 14.17 -9.28 13.56
C GLU A 111 13.62 -9.96 14.83
N GLY A 112 14.41 -10.03 15.92
CA GLY A 112 14.00 -10.66 17.18
C GLY A 112 12.89 -9.91 17.94
N GLU A 113 12.62 -8.65 17.60
CA GLU A 113 11.57 -7.84 18.22
C GLU A 113 10.22 -7.98 17.52
N LEU A 114 10.18 -8.55 16.31
CA LEU A 114 8.99 -8.62 15.46
C LEU A 114 7.80 -9.28 16.17
N SER A 115 8.04 -10.43 16.80
CA SER A 115 7.00 -11.20 17.49
C SER A 115 6.30 -10.45 18.63
N ASN A 116 6.97 -9.47 19.24
CA ASN A 116 6.45 -8.69 20.38
C ASN A 116 5.96 -7.30 19.98
N THR A 117 6.04 -6.94 18.70
CA THR A 117 5.69 -5.61 18.21
C THR A 117 4.21 -5.54 17.82
N GLU A 118 3.52 -4.49 18.26
CA GLU A 118 2.13 -4.25 17.86
C GLU A 118 2.05 -3.69 16.44
N LEU A 119 1.93 -4.60 15.45
CA LEU A 119 1.86 -4.21 14.03
C LEU A 119 0.64 -3.34 13.68
N SER A 120 -0.39 -3.32 14.53
CA SER A 120 -1.62 -2.53 14.32
C SER A 120 -1.34 -1.02 14.17
N LEU A 121 -0.27 -0.55 14.83
CA LEU A 121 0.16 0.86 14.88
C LEU A 121 0.81 1.36 13.59
N TYR A 122 1.24 0.44 12.71
CA TYR A 122 2.03 0.75 11.52
C TYR A 122 1.23 0.57 10.23
N ASP A 123 1.23 1.57 9.36
CA ASP A 123 0.55 1.55 8.06
C ASP A 123 1.20 0.58 7.08
N ALA A 124 2.53 0.46 7.14
CA ALA A 124 3.30 -0.55 6.42
C ALA A 124 4.37 -1.17 7.33
N VAL A 125 4.70 -2.44 7.05
CA VAL A 125 5.83 -3.17 7.63
C VAL A 125 6.76 -3.55 6.49
N VAL A 126 8.04 -3.22 6.59
CA VAL A 126 9.08 -3.57 5.62
C VAL A 126 10.09 -4.50 6.27
N ILE A 127 10.19 -5.71 5.75
CA ILE A 127 11.16 -6.72 6.16
C ILE A 127 12.37 -6.62 5.24
N CYS A 128 13.54 -6.33 5.80
CA CYS A 128 14.78 -6.21 5.02
C CYS A 128 15.78 -7.29 5.43
N ASP A 129 16.07 -8.23 4.52
CA ASP A 129 17.13 -9.25 4.67
C ASP A 129 17.00 -10.09 5.96
N VAL A 130 15.77 -10.44 6.34
CA VAL A 130 15.48 -11.32 7.49
C VAL A 130 15.76 -12.76 7.12
N ALA A 131 16.56 -13.45 7.94
CA ALA A 131 17.12 -14.74 7.57
C ALA A 131 16.07 -15.85 7.47
N LEU A 132 15.18 -15.90 8.46
CA LEU A 132 14.17 -16.94 8.61
C LEU A 132 12.94 -16.39 9.32
N PHE A 133 11.82 -17.08 9.14
CA PHE A 133 10.58 -16.82 9.84
C PHE A 133 10.13 -18.05 10.63
N THR A 134 9.58 -17.78 11.80
CA THR A 134 8.80 -18.75 12.57
C THR A 134 7.34 -18.77 12.12
N GLU A 135 6.62 -19.84 12.46
CA GLU A 135 5.18 -19.93 12.21
C GLU A 135 4.38 -18.82 12.93
N ASN A 136 4.83 -18.42 14.13
CA ASN A 136 4.19 -17.35 14.89
C ASN A 136 4.31 -16.00 14.17
N GLU A 137 5.49 -15.68 13.64
CA GLU A 137 5.72 -14.45 12.87
C GLU A 137 4.95 -14.45 11.55
N ARG A 138 4.92 -15.59 10.85
CA ARG A 138 4.06 -15.78 9.67
C ARG A 138 2.62 -15.45 9.99
N ASP A 139 2.06 -16.01 11.07
CA ASP A 139 0.66 -15.83 11.41
C ASP A 139 0.36 -14.40 11.90
N LEU A 140 1.31 -13.78 12.60
CA LEU A 140 1.26 -12.37 12.98
C LEU A 140 1.19 -11.46 11.73
N LEU A 141 2.13 -11.63 10.79
CA LEU A 141 2.17 -10.87 9.53
C LEU A 141 0.92 -11.13 8.68
N LYS A 142 0.50 -12.39 8.56
CA LYS A 142 -0.70 -12.78 7.81
C LYS A 142 -1.96 -12.12 8.36
N ARG A 143 -2.13 -12.06 9.69
CA ARG A 143 -3.24 -11.32 10.32
C ARG A 143 -3.15 -9.81 10.05
N TYR A 144 -1.95 -9.24 10.15
CA TYR A 144 -1.70 -7.83 9.87
C TYR A 144 -2.09 -7.46 8.43
N VAL A 145 -1.62 -8.21 7.43
CA VAL A 145 -1.92 -7.97 6.02
C VAL A 145 -3.40 -8.19 5.73
N LYS A 146 -4.01 -9.31 6.17
CA LYS A 146 -5.45 -9.56 5.95
C LYS A 146 -6.33 -8.40 6.40
N ARG A 147 -5.96 -7.71 7.48
CA ARG A 147 -6.68 -6.56 8.05
C ARG A 147 -6.46 -5.25 7.29
N GLY A 148 -5.57 -5.21 6.31
CA GLY A 148 -5.28 -4.04 5.47
C GLY A 148 -3.85 -3.53 5.56
N GLY A 149 -3.00 -4.12 6.43
CA GLY A 149 -1.60 -3.71 6.55
C GLY A 149 -0.83 -3.91 5.23
N GLY A 150 0.05 -2.97 4.92
CA GLY A 150 0.99 -3.11 3.81
C GLY A 150 2.22 -3.88 4.24
N LEU A 151 2.59 -4.94 3.54
CA LEU A 151 3.82 -5.69 3.81
C LEU A 151 4.75 -5.56 2.61
N ILE A 152 5.99 -5.17 2.86
CA ILE A 152 7.07 -5.19 1.87
C ILE A 152 8.14 -6.13 2.38
N ILE A 153 8.61 -7.05 1.55
CA ILE A 153 9.71 -7.95 1.88
C ILE A 153 10.79 -7.73 0.82
N SER A 154 11.98 -7.30 1.24
CA SER A 154 13.16 -7.32 0.39
C SER A 154 14.10 -8.43 0.81
N LEU A 155 14.55 -9.19 -0.18
CA LEU A 155 15.47 -10.30 0.03
C LEU A 155 16.91 -9.80 0.16
N GLY A 156 17.82 -10.71 0.51
CA GLY A 156 19.24 -10.40 0.64
C GLY A 156 20.05 -11.64 1.02
N GLU A 157 21.29 -11.38 1.44
CA GLU A 157 22.29 -12.41 1.69
C GLU A 157 21.91 -13.37 2.83
N GLN A 158 21.16 -12.90 3.83
CA GLN A 158 20.82 -13.70 5.01
C GLN A 158 19.65 -14.66 4.75
N VAL A 159 18.85 -14.38 3.72
CA VAL A 159 17.61 -15.12 3.43
C VAL A 159 17.88 -16.60 3.18
N ASN A 160 17.20 -17.43 3.95
CA ASN A 160 17.12 -18.87 3.75
C ASN A 160 15.88 -19.22 2.90
N ALA A 161 16.10 -19.53 1.62
CA ALA A 161 15.02 -19.84 0.67
C ALA A 161 14.17 -21.05 1.10
N GLU A 162 14.79 -22.07 1.71
CA GLU A 162 14.08 -23.26 2.18
C GLU A 162 13.09 -22.92 3.30
N ASN A 163 13.51 -22.13 4.29
CA ASN A 163 12.63 -21.68 5.36
C ASN A 163 11.47 -20.81 4.82
N TYR A 164 11.75 -19.88 3.91
CA TYR A 164 10.72 -19.05 3.27
C TYR A 164 9.70 -19.91 2.52
N ASN A 165 10.18 -20.91 1.77
CA ASN A 165 9.34 -21.84 1.03
C ASN A 165 8.49 -22.75 1.93
N GLN A 166 9.00 -23.13 3.10
CA GLN A 166 8.26 -23.96 4.07
C GLN A 166 7.26 -23.14 4.89
N THR A 167 7.60 -21.89 5.21
CA THR A 167 6.87 -21.09 6.20
C THR A 167 5.98 -20.05 5.54
N LEU A 168 6.51 -19.21 4.65
CA LEU A 168 5.76 -18.10 4.04
C LEU A 168 5.01 -18.52 2.78
N PHE A 169 5.59 -19.41 1.98
CA PHE A 169 4.93 -19.96 0.80
C PHE A 169 4.01 -21.11 1.22
N GLN A 170 2.71 -20.92 1.01
CA GLN A 170 1.71 -21.99 1.11
C GLN A 170 0.70 -21.76 0.00
N PRO A 171 0.40 -22.76 -0.85
CA PRO A 171 -0.65 -22.62 -1.86
C PRO A 171 -1.97 -22.15 -1.21
N ASP A 172 -2.62 -21.18 -1.85
CA ASP A 172 -3.94 -20.60 -1.50
C ASP A 172 -4.06 -19.90 -0.12
N SER A 173 -3.05 -20.01 0.74
CA SER A 173 -3.14 -19.52 2.12
C SER A 173 -1.85 -18.92 2.67
N GLY A 174 -0.75 -18.99 1.93
CA GLY A 174 0.54 -18.44 2.32
C GLY A 174 0.54 -16.92 2.40
N LEU A 175 1.63 -16.39 2.93
CA LEU A 175 1.92 -14.96 2.86
C LEU A 175 2.52 -14.60 1.48
N LEU A 176 3.31 -15.50 0.89
CA LEU A 176 3.87 -15.33 -0.45
C LEU A 176 3.21 -16.30 -1.44
N PRO A 177 2.73 -15.83 -2.61
CA PRO A 177 2.11 -16.70 -3.64
C PRO A 177 3.15 -17.34 -4.58
N LEU A 178 4.43 -17.31 -4.20
CA LEU A 178 5.54 -17.77 -5.05
C LEU A 178 6.60 -18.51 -4.23
N LYS A 179 7.36 -19.36 -4.92
CA LYS A 179 8.52 -20.04 -4.34
C LYS A 179 9.79 -19.28 -4.67
N LEU A 180 10.69 -19.20 -3.70
CA LEU A 180 12.07 -18.81 -3.94
C LEU A 180 12.84 -19.99 -4.53
N LEU A 181 13.61 -19.74 -5.57
CA LEU A 181 14.50 -20.70 -6.21
C LEU A 181 15.96 -20.37 -5.82
N ASN A 182 16.89 -20.58 -6.74
CA ASN A 182 18.30 -20.27 -6.53
C ASN A 182 18.56 -18.76 -6.67
N ARG A 183 19.67 -18.30 -6.07
CA ARG A 183 20.24 -17.00 -6.38
C ARG A 183 20.86 -17.03 -7.78
N ARG A 184 20.76 -15.90 -8.48
CA ARG A 184 21.37 -15.68 -9.78
C ARG A 184 22.28 -14.47 -9.70
N GLY A 185 23.49 -14.63 -10.22
CA GLY A 185 24.56 -13.65 -10.05
C GLY A 185 25.48 -13.97 -8.87
N ASP A 186 26.40 -13.06 -8.60
CA ASP A 186 27.39 -13.11 -7.51
C ASP A 186 27.82 -11.67 -7.25
N ALA A 187 27.37 -11.10 -6.13
CA ALA A 187 27.68 -9.72 -5.81
C ALA A 187 29.12 -9.50 -5.32
N ASP A 188 29.76 -10.55 -4.76
CA ASP A 188 31.18 -10.50 -4.36
C ASP A 188 32.10 -10.52 -5.59
N LYS A 189 31.63 -11.08 -6.71
CA LYS A 189 32.34 -11.13 -8.00
C LYS A 189 31.41 -10.68 -9.14
N PRO A 190 31.18 -9.36 -9.29
CA PRO A 190 30.21 -8.80 -10.23
C PRO A 190 30.68 -8.92 -11.69
N THR A 191 30.57 -10.13 -12.23
CA THR A 191 30.91 -10.49 -13.61
C THR A 191 29.70 -10.42 -14.53
N THR A 192 28.51 -10.48 -13.96
CA THR A 192 27.22 -10.34 -14.66
C THR A 192 26.49 -9.13 -14.10
N LEU A 193 25.83 -8.41 -14.99
CA LEU A 193 25.05 -7.21 -14.70
C LEU A 193 23.58 -7.52 -15.01
N PHE A 194 22.69 -7.05 -14.14
CA PHE A 194 21.25 -7.09 -14.34
C PHE A 194 20.68 -5.68 -14.19
N GLU A 195 19.66 -5.39 -14.99
CA GLU A 195 18.95 -4.11 -15.03
C GLU A 195 17.45 -4.36 -14.82
N PHE A 196 16.71 -3.36 -14.36
CA PHE A 196 15.26 -3.46 -14.25
C PHE A 196 14.56 -3.22 -15.59
N ASP A 197 13.60 -4.09 -15.92
CA ASP A 197 12.60 -3.89 -16.97
C ASP A 197 11.28 -3.41 -16.33
N PRO A 198 10.82 -2.17 -16.60
CA PRO A 198 9.60 -1.59 -16.04
C PRO A 198 8.30 -2.10 -16.70
N LEU A 199 8.36 -3.07 -17.61
CA LEU A 199 7.18 -3.68 -18.24
C LEU A 199 6.27 -2.63 -18.91
N LYS A 200 6.88 -1.65 -19.58
CA LYS A 200 6.19 -0.50 -20.21
C LYS A 200 5.42 0.38 -19.21
N TYR A 201 5.81 0.37 -17.94
CA TYR A 201 5.22 1.20 -16.88
C TYR A 201 3.71 0.97 -16.71
N GLN A 202 3.26 -0.30 -16.83
CA GLN A 202 1.83 -0.63 -16.71
C GLN A 202 1.31 -0.59 -15.27
N HIS A 203 2.19 -0.74 -14.28
CA HIS A 203 1.80 -0.76 -12.88
C HIS A 203 1.76 0.67 -12.30
N PRO A 204 0.67 1.09 -11.60
CA PRO A 204 0.53 2.47 -11.12
C PRO A 204 1.70 2.97 -10.26
N VAL A 205 2.26 2.10 -9.42
CA VAL A 205 3.38 2.42 -8.51
C VAL A 205 4.67 2.85 -9.21
N ILE A 206 4.83 2.52 -10.49
CA ILE A 206 6.01 2.91 -11.29
C ILE A 206 5.66 3.91 -12.39
N GLU A 207 4.40 4.36 -12.47
CA GLU A 207 3.96 5.30 -13.51
C GLU A 207 4.73 6.63 -13.44
N ILE A 208 5.19 7.02 -12.24
CA ILE A 208 6.00 8.23 -12.01
C ILE A 208 7.31 8.26 -12.81
N PHE A 209 7.80 7.11 -13.26
CA PHE A 209 9.05 6.98 -14.04
C PHE A 209 8.79 6.99 -15.55
N LYS A 210 7.53 6.90 -15.99
CA LYS A 210 7.17 6.82 -17.40
C LYS A 210 7.56 8.10 -18.14
N GLY A 211 8.39 7.96 -19.16
CA GLY A 211 8.89 9.08 -19.96
C GLY A 211 9.97 9.92 -19.27
N ASN A 212 10.53 9.43 -18.15
CA ASN A 212 11.61 10.07 -17.41
C ASN A 212 12.81 9.13 -17.24
N PRO A 213 13.57 8.82 -18.31
CA PRO A 213 14.69 7.88 -18.25
C PRO A 213 15.80 8.35 -17.29
N ASP A 214 15.97 9.66 -17.12
CA ASP A 214 16.97 10.25 -16.21
C ASP A 214 16.67 9.99 -14.73
N ALA A 215 15.48 9.49 -14.40
CA ALA A 215 15.17 9.02 -13.05
C ALA A 215 15.97 7.77 -12.67
N GLY A 216 16.56 7.06 -13.65
CA GLY A 216 17.56 6.03 -13.42
C GLY A 216 17.03 4.63 -13.05
N LEU A 217 15.72 4.38 -13.15
CA LEU A 217 15.16 3.07 -12.83
C LEU A 217 15.75 1.96 -13.73
N GLU A 218 15.72 2.16 -15.05
CA GLU A 218 16.25 1.19 -16.03
C GLU A 218 17.78 1.07 -16.00
N THR A 219 18.50 2.12 -15.60
CA THR A 219 19.98 2.12 -15.57
C THR A 219 20.56 1.65 -14.23
N THR A 220 19.73 1.05 -13.38
CA THR A 220 20.17 0.56 -12.08
C THR A 220 20.95 -0.74 -12.26
N HIS A 221 22.19 -0.77 -11.77
CA HIS A 221 23.05 -1.95 -11.86
C HIS A 221 22.86 -2.86 -10.63
N LEU A 222 22.47 -4.10 -10.89
CA LEU A 222 22.30 -5.18 -9.90
C LEU A 222 23.22 -6.35 -10.27
N TYR A 223 23.69 -7.06 -9.25
CA TYR A 223 24.67 -8.14 -9.40
C TYR A 223 24.18 -9.48 -8.87
N GLU A 224 23.15 -9.47 -8.01
CA GLU A 224 22.57 -10.67 -7.43
C GLU A 224 21.08 -10.47 -7.10
N TYR A 225 20.30 -11.54 -7.26
CA TYR A 225 18.90 -11.61 -6.87
C TYR A 225 18.44 -13.07 -6.70
N PHE A 226 17.30 -13.28 -6.06
CA PHE A 226 16.65 -14.60 -6.03
C PHE A 226 15.74 -14.78 -7.25
N GLN A 227 15.89 -15.91 -7.94
CA GLN A 227 14.88 -16.34 -8.90
C GLN A 227 13.61 -16.82 -8.18
N THR A 228 12.46 -16.70 -8.83
CA THR A 228 11.17 -17.09 -8.25
C THR A 228 10.32 -17.89 -9.21
N GLU A 229 9.60 -18.88 -8.69
CA GLU A 229 8.52 -19.56 -9.40
C GLU A 229 7.17 -18.98 -8.96
N ILE A 230 6.53 -18.21 -9.83
CA ILE A 230 5.21 -17.62 -9.56
C ILE A 230 4.13 -18.64 -9.91
N LEU A 231 3.25 -18.94 -8.94
CA LEU A 231 2.04 -19.72 -9.22
C LEU A 231 0.99 -18.86 -9.93
N PRO A 232 0.18 -19.42 -10.85
CA PRO A 232 -0.94 -18.70 -11.43
C PRO A 232 -1.94 -18.27 -10.35
N ASP A 233 -1.95 -16.99 -10.02
CA ASP A 233 -2.84 -16.38 -9.04
C ASP A 233 -3.34 -15.03 -9.57
N PRO A 234 -4.67 -14.82 -9.72
CA PRO A 234 -5.23 -13.54 -10.18
C PRO A 234 -4.94 -12.37 -9.23
N GLN A 235 -4.55 -12.63 -7.99
CA GLN A 235 -4.14 -11.60 -7.03
C GLN A 235 -2.68 -11.20 -7.14
N THR A 236 -1.90 -11.85 -7.99
CA THR A 236 -0.48 -11.59 -8.18
C THR A 236 -0.23 -10.78 -9.47
N ARG A 237 0.58 -9.73 -9.38
CA ARG A 237 0.95 -8.86 -10.50
C ARG A 237 2.44 -8.55 -10.48
N LEU A 238 3.06 -8.52 -11.65
CA LEU A 238 4.44 -8.06 -11.79
C LEU A 238 4.47 -6.53 -11.81
N ILE A 239 5.40 -5.96 -11.04
CA ILE A 239 5.69 -4.53 -11.05
C ILE A 239 6.94 -4.29 -11.91
N LEU A 240 8.04 -4.97 -11.60
CA LEU A 240 9.31 -4.92 -12.34
C LEU A 240 9.78 -6.33 -12.66
N ASN A 241 10.42 -6.47 -13.81
CA ASN A 241 11.26 -7.62 -14.14
C ASN A 241 12.73 -7.21 -14.10
N PHE A 242 13.60 -8.20 -14.16
CA PHE A 242 14.96 -8.02 -14.67
C PHE A 242 14.95 -8.11 -16.21
N ASP A 243 15.97 -7.58 -16.85
CA ASP A 243 16.28 -7.75 -18.28
C ASP A 243 16.33 -9.23 -18.73
N THR A 244 16.55 -10.15 -17.79
CA THR A 244 16.49 -11.61 -17.99
C THR A 244 15.07 -12.18 -18.08
N ASN A 245 14.03 -11.35 -17.90
CA ASN A 245 12.62 -11.70 -17.68
C ASN A 245 12.30 -12.38 -16.34
N ASP A 246 13.28 -12.53 -15.44
CA ASP A 246 13.00 -12.98 -14.08
C ASP A 246 12.25 -11.88 -13.30
N PRO A 247 11.29 -12.21 -12.44
CA PRO A 247 10.58 -11.22 -11.61
C PRO A 247 11.51 -10.49 -10.63
N ALA A 248 11.48 -9.16 -10.66
CA ALA A 248 12.26 -8.31 -9.75
C ALA A 248 11.42 -7.77 -8.58
N VAL A 249 10.22 -7.29 -8.91
CA VAL A 249 9.27 -6.78 -7.91
C VAL A 249 7.87 -7.31 -8.23
N ILE A 250 7.26 -7.95 -7.24
CA ILE A 250 5.98 -8.65 -7.37
C ILE A 250 5.00 -8.08 -6.35
N GLU A 251 3.80 -7.73 -6.79
CA GLU A 251 2.65 -7.45 -5.94
C GLU A 251 1.82 -8.73 -5.75
N SER A 252 1.33 -8.96 -4.54
CA SER A 252 0.16 -9.78 -4.30
C SER A 252 -0.81 -9.13 -3.31
N THR A 253 -2.04 -9.62 -3.25
CA THR A 253 -3.02 -9.15 -2.26
C THR A 253 -3.48 -10.27 -1.35
N LEU A 254 -3.74 -9.92 -0.09
CA LEU A 254 -4.27 -10.84 0.90
C LEU A 254 -5.27 -10.12 1.80
N GLY A 255 -6.55 -10.53 1.73
CA GLY A 255 -7.63 -9.81 2.40
C GLY A 255 -7.75 -8.38 1.86
N ARG A 256 -7.57 -7.37 2.72
CA ARG A 256 -7.51 -5.96 2.30
C ARG A 256 -6.10 -5.42 2.10
N GLY A 257 -5.08 -6.17 2.52
CA GLY A 257 -3.69 -5.73 2.49
C GLY A 257 -3.00 -6.07 1.18
N LYS A 258 -1.84 -5.46 1.00
CA LYS A 258 -0.95 -5.67 -0.14
C LYS A 258 0.38 -6.21 0.36
N ILE A 259 0.99 -7.06 -0.46
CA ILE A 259 2.30 -7.63 -0.22
C ILE A 259 3.16 -7.29 -1.43
N ILE A 260 4.32 -6.70 -1.20
CA ILE A 260 5.31 -6.42 -2.24
C ILE A 260 6.56 -7.23 -1.92
N LEU A 261 6.94 -8.12 -2.82
CA LEU A 261 8.21 -8.83 -2.74
C LEU A 261 9.22 -8.17 -3.68
N ILE A 262 10.40 -7.84 -3.16
CA ILE A 262 11.54 -7.32 -3.90
C ILE A 262 12.61 -8.41 -3.84
N THR A 263 12.98 -8.98 -4.99
CA THR A 263 13.83 -10.18 -5.05
C THR A 263 15.33 -9.89 -4.94
N THR A 264 15.69 -8.62 -4.71
CA THR A 264 17.05 -8.14 -4.44
C THR A 264 17.12 -7.30 -3.15
N SER A 265 18.32 -6.88 -2.75
CA SER A 265 18.55 -6.08 -1.53
C SER A 265 18.19 -4.60 -1.71
N LEU A 266 17.71 -3.96 -0.64
CA LEU A 266 17.48 -2.51 -0.59
C LEU A 266 18.68 -1.72 -0.04
N ASP A 267 19.83 -2.37 0.05
CA ASP A 267 21.12 -1.76 0.37
C ASP A 267 22.11 -2.00 -0.78
N ARG A 268 23.39 -1.77 -0.53
CA ARG A 268 24.45 -1.85 -1.55
C ARG A 268 25.05 -3.23 -1.76
N HIS A 269 24.59 -4.26 -1.05
CA HIS A 269 25.25 -5.57 -1.11
C HIS A 269 24.99 -6.27 -2.42
N TRP A 270 23.77 -6.23 -2.96
CA TRP A 270 23.46 -6.89 -4.25
C TRP A 270 23.39 -5.93 -5.44
N GLY A 271 23.71 -4.66 -5.24
CA GLY A 271 23.78 -3.72 -6.34
C GLY A 271 23.85 -2.26 -5.92
N THR A 272 23.57 -1.40 -6.89
CA THR A 272 23.71 0.06 -6.75
C THR A 272 22.39 0.78 -6.50
N TRP A 273 21.27 0.06 -6.49
CA TRP A 273 19.94 0.67 -6.44
C TRP A 273 19.78 1.64 -5.28
N ALA A 274 20.22 1.24 -4.08
CA ALA A 274 20.12 2.04 -2.86
C ALA A 274 20.79 3.43 -2.92
N VAL A 275 21.71 3.64 -3.88
CA VAL A 275 22.38 4.93 -4.12
C VAL A 275 22.02 5.55 -5.47
N TRP A 276 21.05 4.98 -6.17
CA TRP A 276 20.59 5.43 -7.47
C TRP A 276 19.44 6.44 -7.33
N PRO A 277 19.29 7.44 -8.23
CA PRO A 277 18.24 8.46 -8.11
C PRO A 277 16.80 7.92 -8.06
N SER A 278 16.56 6.73 -8.62
CA SER A 278 15.24 6.07 -8.64
C SER A 278 14.81 5.55 -7.27
N PHE A 279 15.75 5.29 -6.36
CA PHE A 279 15.46 4.56 -5.13
C PHE A 279 14.58 5.34 -4.15
N PRO A 280 14.88 6.61 -3.77
CA PRO A 280 14.01 7.35 -2.87
C PRO A 280 12.56 7.49 -3.34
N PRO A 281 12.27 7.92 -4.59
CA PRO A 281 10.88 8.00 -5.06
C PRO A 281 10.22 6.62 -5.13
N MET A 282 10.95 5.57 -5.54
CA MET A 282 10.39 4.21 -5.58
C MET A 282 10.02 3.69 -4.19
N MET A 283 10.88 3.88 -3.18
CA MET A 283 10.59 3.44 -1.81
C MET A 283 9.39 4.18 -1.22
N ASN A 284 9.26 5.47 -1.51
CA ASN A 284 8.07 6.25 -1.12
C ASN A 284 6.81 5.66 -1.79
N GLU A 285 6.83 5.45 -3.11
CA GLU A 285 5.69 4.89 -3.84
C GLU A 285 5.31 3.50 -3.33
N PHE A 286 6.27 2.59 -3.09
CA PHE A 286 5.96 1.28 -2.53
C PHE A 286 5.31 1.36 -1.16
N VAL A 287 5.84 2.18 -0.25
CA VAL A 287 5.28 2.35 1.10
C VAL A 287 3.88 2.95 1.04
N LEU A 288 3.69 4.03 0.26
CA LEU A 288 2.40 4.69 0.11
C LEU A 288 1.37 3.75 -0.51
N TYR A 289 1.76 3.04 -1.56
CA TYR A 289 0.92 2.06 -2.25
C TYR A 289 0.56 0.87 -1.36
N ALA A 290 1.51 0.32 -0.61
CA ALA A 290 1.24 -0.78 0.32
C ALA A 290 0.32 -0.34 1.46
N ALA A 291 0.45 0.89 1.94
CA ALA A 291 -0.36 1.45 3.02
C ALA A 291 -1.85 1.67 2.64
N THR A 292 -2.20 1.69 1.35
CA THR A 292 -3.58 1.95 0.90
C THR A 292 -4.57 0.88 1.35
N GLY A 293 -4.12 -0.34 1.67
CA GLY A 293 -4.99 -1.41 2.13
C GLY A 293 -5.76 -1.07 3.41
N LYS A 294 -5.11 -0.32 4.34
CA LYS A 294 -5.74 0.13 5.59
C LYS A 294 -6.81 1.19 5.36
N TRP A 295 -6.80 1.85 4.21
CA TRP A 295 -7.78 2.88 3.87
C TRP A 295 -9.14 2.27 3.50
N GLY A 296 -9.13 0.99 3.10
CA GLY A 296 -10.30 0.22 2.72
C GLY A 296 -10.90 0.67 1.39
N LYS A 297 -11.73 -0.19 0.78
CA LYS A 297 -12.52 0.20 -0.39
C LYS A 297 -13.67 1.10 0.09
N ARG A 298 -13.60 2.39 -0.24
CA ARG A 298 -14.62 3.40 0.11
C ARG A 298 -15.56 3.73 -1.05
N GLU A 299 -15.48 2.94 -2.11
CA GLU A 299 -16.30 3.06 -3.31
C GLU A 299 -17.12 1.79 -3.51
N SER A 300 -18.40 1.96 -3.81
CA SER A 300 -19.32 0.86 -4.08
C SER A 300 -20.25 1.25 -5.22
N LEU A 301 -20.75 0.26 -5.96
CA LEU A 301 -21.77 0.52 -6.96
C LEU A 301 -23.13 0.70 -6.29
N VAL A 302 -24.00 1.51 -6.91
CA VAL A 302 -25.38 1.69 -6.45
C VAL A 302 -26.06 0.33 -6.34
N GLY A 303 -26.71 0.07 -5.21
CA GLY A 303 -27.39 -1.19 -4.89
C GLY A 303 -26.51 -2.26 -4.25
N GLN A 304 -25.18 -2.10 -4.20
CA GLN A 304 -24.30 -3.00 -3.43
C GLN A 304 -24.29 -2.60 -1.95
N PRO A 305 -24.28 -3.57 -1.01
CA PRO A 305 -24.20 -3.24 0.41
C PRO A 305 -22.86 -2.56 0.72
N LEU A 306 -22.91 -1.58 1.62
CA LEU A 306 -21.73 -1.00 2.25
C LEU A 306 -21.41 -1.84 3.49
N GLU A 307 -20.22 -2.44 3.50
CA GLU A 307 -19.74 -3.25 4.62
C GLU A 307 -18.50 -2.62 5.24
N LEU A 308 -18.52 -2.49 6.56
CA LEU A 308 -17.40 -1.98 7.32
C LEU A 308 -17.06 -2.97 8.43
N VAL A 309 -15.79 -3.38 8.47
CA VAL A 309 -15.25 -4.26 9.51
C VAL A 309 -14.37 -3.43 10.44
N THR A 310 -14.69 -3.43 11.74
CA THR A 310 -13.92 -2.75 12.79
C THR A 310 -13.38 -3.73 13.82
N GLN A 311 -12.31 -3.34 14.52
CA GLN A 311 -11.77 -4.11 15.65
C GLN A 311 -12.74 -4.10 16.84
N GLU A 312 -12.61 -5.11 17.71
CA GLU A 312 -13.46 -5.32 18.88
C GLU A 312 -13.29 -4.27 20.01
N ASN A 313 -12.36 -3.33 19.90
CA ASN A 313 -12.01 -2.41 21.01
C ASN A 313 -12.77 -1.09 21.09
N GLN A 314 -13.92 -0.93 20.42
CA GLN A 314 -14.73 0.27 20.59
C GLN A 314 -16.04 -0.04 21.32
N ARG A 315 -16.28 0.81 22.34
CA ARG A 315 -17.43 0.89 23.25
C ARG A 315 -18.77 0.66 22.51
N THR A 316 -19.86 0.48 23.25
CA THR A 316 -21.23 0.40 22.71
C THR A 316 -21.60 1.72 22.01
N LEU A 317 -21.14 1.86 20.77
CA LEU A 317 -21.47 2.94 19.85
C LEU A 317 -22.85 2.64 19.27
N SER A 318 -23.63 3.69 19.02
CA SER A 318 -24.92 3.60 18.32
C SER A 318 -24.73 4.16 16.91
N PRO A 319 -24.04 3.42 16.01
CA PRO A 319 -23.72 3.93 14.70
C PRO A 319 -24.98 4.19 13.89
N ARG A 320 -24.96 5.24 13.08
CA ARG A 320 -26.01 5.59 12.13
C ARG A 320 -25.40 5.88 10.77
N MET A 321 -26.11 5.48 9.72
CA MET A 321 -25.78 5.81 8.34
C MET A 321 -26.60 7.02 7.90
N ILE A 322 -25.94 8.06 7.42
CA ILE A 322 -26.54 9.22 6.78
C ILE A 322 -26.44 9.00 5.27
N THR A 323 -27.58 9.03 4.58
CA THR A 323 -27.64 8.81 3.12
C THR A 323 -27.37 10.09 2.33
N PRO A 324 -27.16 10.02 1.00
CA PRO A 324 -27.02 11.21 0.16
C PRO A 324 -28.20 12.19 0.25
N GLY A 325 -29.40 11.69 0.57
CA GLY A 325 -30.60 12.49 0.82
C GLY A 325 -30.75 12.96 2.27
N GLU A 326 -29.69 12.92 3.07
CA GLU A 326 -29.64 13.35 4.48
C GLU A 326 -30.58 12.56 5.42
N GLN A 327 -31.01 11.37 5.02
CA GLN A 327 -31.80 10.49 5.89
C GLN A 327 -30.87 9.67 6.78
N GLU A 328 -31.22 9.58 8.06
CA GLU A 328 -30.45 8.80 9.04
C GLU A 328 -31.07 7.42 9.27
N PHE A 329 -30.23 6.38 9.30
CA PHE A 329 -30.63 5.01 9.62
C PHE A 329 -29.76 4.44 10.74
N PRO A 330 -30.34 3.95 11.85
CA PRO A 330 -29.56 3.27 12.88
C PRO A 330 -28.97 1.96 12.32
N LEU A 331 -27.73 1.67 12.68
CA LEU A 331 -27.01 0.48 12.26
C LEU A 331 -26.86 -0.50 13.42
N ARG A 332 -26.82 -1.78 13.07
CA ARG A 332 -26.49 -2.86 13.99
C ARG A 332 -25.15 -3.45 13.58
N SER A 333 -24.25 -3.61 14.55
CA SER A 333 -23.02 -4.36 14.34
C SER A 333 -23.24 -5.84 14.65
N MET A 334 -22.81 -6.73 13.76
CA MET A 334 -22.71 -8.16 14.04
C MET A 334 -21.31 -8.45 14.57
N LEU A 335 -21.22 -9.14 15.70
CA LEU A 335 -19.95 -9.57 16.28
C LEU A 335 -19.55 -10.92 15.68
N ASP A 336 -18.40 -10.96 15.00
CA ASP A 336 -17.74 -12.21 14.66
C ASP A 336 -16.72 -12.54 15.75
N LYS A 337 -17.10 -13.50 16.60
CA LYS A 337 -16.27 -13.97 17.74
C LYS A 337 -15.01 -14.71 17.30
N VAL A 338 -14.96 -15.21 16.07
CA VAL A 338 -13.80 -15.96 15.55
C VAL A 338 -12.77 -15.01 14.96
N ALA A 339 -13.23 -13.94 14.33
CA ALA A 339 -12.37 -12.92 13.72
C ALA A 339 -12.00 -11.75 14.66
N GLU A 340 -12.55 -11.73 15.89
CA GLU A 340 -12.46 -10.61 16.85
C GLU A 340 -12.80 -9.27 16.19
N SER A 341 -13.90 -9.27 15.43
CA SER A 341 -14.28 -8.14 14.59
C SER A 341 -15.78 -7.89 14.63
N ARG A 342 -16.16 -6.62 14.41
CA ARG A 342 -17.54 -6.22 14.21
C ARG A 342 -17.75 -5.84 12.76
N THR A 343 -18.77 -6.42 12.14
CA THR A 343 -19.20 -6.06 10.79
C THR A 343 -20.48 -5.24 10.87
N ILE A 344 -20.45 -4.07 10.25
CA ILE A 344 -21.60 -3.21 10.01
C ILE A 344 -21.94 -3.32 8.53
N SER A 345 -23.18 -3.65 8.21
CA SER A 345 -23.66 -3.73 6.83
C SER A 345 -24.85 -2.79 6.64
N PHE A 346 -24.85 -2.08 5.52
CA PHE A 346 -25.94 -1.19 5.12
C PHE A 346 -26.31 -1.44 3.65
N ASN A 347 -27.57 -1.81 3.40
CA ASN A 347 -28.04 -2.26 2.09
C ASN A 347 -28.97 -1.27 1.37
N ARG A 348 -29.31 -0.12 1.98
CA ARG A 348 -30.18 0.89 1.34
C ARG A 348 -29.38 1.86 0.49
N THR A 349 -28.63 1.30 -0.46
CA THR A 349 -27.64 2.00 -1.29
C THR A 349 -28.16 2.34 -2.68
N PHE A 350 -29.47 2.58 -2.82
CA PHE A 350 -30.15 2.82 -4.09
C PHE A 350 -29.99 4.24 -4.65
N GLN A 351 -29.38 5.14 -3.88
CA GLN A 351 -29.11 6.51 -4.31
C GLN A 351 -27.61 6.65 -4.58
N SER A 352 -27.28 7.29 -5.69
CA SER A 352 -25.90 7.67 -5.98
C SER A 352 -25.51 8.86 -5.11
N GLY A 353 -24.32 8.81 -4.50
CA GLY A 353 -23.79 9.89 -3.67
C GLY A 353 -22.93 9.37 -2.52
N ILE A 354 -22.67 10.24 -1.56
CA ILE A 354 -21.86 9.93 -0.39
C ILE A 354 -22.76 9.44 0.75
N TYR A 355 -22.41 8.28 1.31
CA TYR A 355 -22.97 7.76 2.54
C TYR A 355 -21.99 8.00 3.67
N GLU A 356 -22.46 8.55 4.78
CA GLU A 356 -21.63 8.91 5.93
C GLU A 356 -21.99 8.05 7.13
N LEU A 357 -20.97 7.41 7.70
CA LEU A 357 -21.12 6.64 8.93
C LEU A 357 -20.77 7.53 10.12
N ASP A 358 -21.79 7.88 10.90
CA ASP A 358 -21.60 8.52 12.19
C ASP A 358 -21.62 7.45 13.28
N TRP A 359 -20.53 7.36 14.04
CA TRP A 359 -20.38 6.42 15.13
C TRP A 359 -21.23 6.76 16.36
N GLY A 360 -21.73 7.99 16.46
CA GLY A 360 -22.46 8.49 17.62
C GLY A 360 -21.56 8.69 18.84
N THR A 361 -22.15 9.18 19.93
CA THR A 361 -21.48 9.32 21.24
C THR A 361 -21.70 8.08 22.10
N THR A 362 -20.76 7.78 23.00
CA THR A 362 -20.94 6.72 24.01
C THR A 362 -22.26 6.87 24.75
N VAL A 363 -23.07 5.81 24.74
CA VAL A 363 -24.22 5.71 25.64
C VAL A 363 -23.64 5.59 27.05
N SER A 364 -23.71 6.66 27.83
CA SER A 364 -23.60 6.53 29.29
C SER A 364 -24.80 5.67 29.71
N GLU A 365 -24.55 4.46 30.20
CA GLU A 365 -25.57 3.70 30.91
C GLU A 365 -26.10 4.59 32.04
N LYS A 366 -27.30 5.16 31.84
CA LYS A 366 -28.06 5.74 32.93
C LYS A 366 -28.62 4.55 33.71
N THR A 367 -27.96 4.25 34.83
CA THR A 367 -28.51 3.41 35.90
C THR A 367 -29.72 4.06 36.55
#